data_AF-A0AA36N835-F1
#
_entry.id   AF-A0AA36N835-F1
#
_cell.length_a   1.000
_cell.length_b   1.000
_cell.length_c   1.000
_cell.angle_alpha   90.00
_cell.angle_beta   90.00
_cell.angle_gamma   90.00
#
_symmetry.space_group_name_H-M   'P 1'
#
loop_
_entity.id
_entity.type
_entity.pdbx_description
1 polymer ?
#
loop_
_entity_poly.entity_id
_entity_poly.type
_entity_poly.pdbx_seq_one_letter_code
_entity_poly.pdbx_strand_id
1 'polypeptide(L)'
;MQKDNRLIRVTVGEVVGGTHVHSQTFTAVLVPEPGLYPVTRQTKVWFLDGGRPKPVLRISRTQIPLVPAYAITAHGSQGKTLPAAMADFNVDRWTDITFGTVAGSRVRSREDILILRPFPLWLFQRGAPEGPELLLKTLRGEKIDWVNYREARAPSAPCQQCKVVKPVDYFADAQWDKARANLPATCLTCIHKDGGACKRKMPSNVERLRCIGCGFEKVEHAFPRAQLRQPRAEERRNCIACLKNVSELTCSQCAEVKPLKEFHLSALTLPWAAACQSCQDAVRGKARRLRAGWEKCRGCAAFLPTSSAVYINQRCPNCAADRKWGKHTCLRCKRKWSENSAEEQIRKRFCPNCR
;
A
#
# COMPACT_ATOMS: atom_id res chain seq x y z
N MET A 1 -19.12 59.56 33.23
CA MET A 1 -19.68 59.10 31.93
C MET A 1 -19.37 57.62 31.76
N GLN A 2 -20.36 56.75 32.01
CA GLN A 2 -20.27 55.31 31.76
C GLN A 2 -20.23 55.07 30.25
N LYS A 3 -19.12 54.54 29.73
CA LYS A 3 -19.09 54.03 28.35
C LYS A 3 -19.69 52.63 28.37
N ASP A 4 -20.89 52.50 27.80
CA ASP A 4 -21.54 51.23 27.51
C ASP A 4 -20.68 50.41 26.53
N ASN A 5 -19.82 49.54 27.08
CA ASN A 5 -19.12 48.52 26.29
C ASN A 5 -20.09 47.39 25.93
N ARG A 6 -20.87 47.59 24.86
CA ARG A 6 -21.67 46.51 24.26
C ARG A 6 -20.74 45.47 23.63
N LEU A 7 -20.57 44.34 24.33
CA LEU A 7 -19.92 43.14 23.81
C LEU A 7 -20.81 42.49 22.76
N ILE A 8 -20.36 42.42 21.51
CA ILE A 8 -21.05 41.65 20.46
C ILE A 8 -20.32 40.33 20.28
N ARG A 9 -21.07 39.23 20.32
CA ARG A 9 -20.60 37.91 19.87
C ARG A 9 -20.62 37.91 18.35
N VAL A 10 -19.44 37.99 17.73
CA VAL A 10 -19.30 37.82 16.29
C VAL A 10 -18.96 36.36 16.02
N THR A 11 -19.95 35.61 15.56
CA THR A 11 -19.74 34.25 15.07
C THR A 11 -19.29 34.35 13.62
N VAL A 12 -18.00 34.21 13.36
CA VAL A 12 -17.52 34.03 11.98
C VAL A 12 -17.60 32.54 11.70
N GLY A 13 -18.65 32.15 10.99
CA GLY A 13 -18.85 30.80 10.49
C GLY A 13 -19.27 30.87 9.03
N GLU A 14 -18.63 30.05 8.20
CA GLU A 14 -19.09 29.83 6.83
C GLU A 14 -20.36 28.96 6.92
N VAL A 15 -21.48 29.47 6.40
CA VAL A 15 -22.72 28.70 6.30
C VAL A 15 -22.68 27.93 4.99
N VAL A 16 -22.40 26.63 5.08
CA VAL A 16 -22.59 25.70 3.97
C VAL A 16 -23.69 24.72 4.39
N GLY A 17 -24.87 24.82 3.77
CA GLY A 17 -25.96 23.84 3.95
C GLY A 17 -26.56 23.76 5.37
N GLY A 18 -26.62 24.87 6.12
CA GLY A 18 -27.34 24.91 7.39
C GLY A 18 -26.68 24.21 8.59
N THR A 19 -25.41 23.79 8.47
CA THR A 19 -24.62 23.27 9.60
C THR A 19 -23.26 23.97 9.71
N HIS A 20 -22.96 24.51 10.89
CA HIS A 20 -21.70 25.19 11.19
C HIS A 20 -20.58 24.16 11.39
N VAL A 21 -19.63 24.06 10.45
CA VAL A 21 -18.56 23.05 10.51
C VAL A 21 -17.33 23.52 11.29
N HIS A 22 -17.13 24.83 11.47
CA HIS A 22 -16.22 25.39 12.47
C HIS A 22 -16.66 26.82 12.81
N SER A 23 -17.47 26.99 13.85
CA SER A 23 -17.74 28.31 14.42
C SER A 23 -16.63 28.67 15.42
N GLN A 24 -15.89 29.73 15.14
CA GLN A 24 -15.14 30.43 16.18
C GLN A 24 -15.94 31.67 16.55
N THR A 25 -16.40 31.70 17.80
CA THR A 25 -17.07 32.86 18.36
C THR A 25 -16.00 33.82 18.87
N PHE A 26 -15.93 34.99 18.25
CA PHE A 26 -15.05 36.07 18.68
C PHE A 26 -15.87 37.06 19.50
N THR A 27 -15.35 37.47 20.65
CA THR A 27 -15.83 38.66 21.36
C THR A 27 -15.00 39.83 20.87
N ALA A 28 -15.61 40.69 20.06
CA ALA A 28 -14.98 41.91 19.56
C ALA A 28 -15.51 43.11 20.36
N VAL A 29 -14.60 44.01 20.77
CA VAL A 29 -14.96 45.31 21.33
C VAL A 29 -15.20 46.27 20.17
N LEU A 30 -16.44 46.68 19.91
CA LEU A 30 -16.75 47.59 18.82
C LEU A 30 -15.87 48.84 18.88
N VAL A 31 -15.06 49.04 17.83
CA VAL A 31 -14.37 50.31 17.58
C VAL A 31 -15.28 51.12 16.66
N PRO A 32 -15.59 52.39 16.98
CA PRO A 32 -16.58 53.17 16.23
C PRO A 32 -16.12 53.57 14.81
N GLU A 33 -14.85 53.44 14.49
CA GLU A 33 -14.31 53.75 13.15
C GLU A 33 -14.47 52.57 12.18
N PRO A 34 -15.08 52.77 11.00
CA PRO A 34 -15.14 51.77 9.94
C PRO A 34 -13.74 51.28 9.53
N GLY A 35 -13.57 49.96 9.43
CA GLY A 35 -12.29 49.34 9.03
C GLY A 35 -11.33 49.01 10.19
N LEU A 36 -11.63 49.41 11.42
CA LEU A 36 -10.88 49.01 12.62
C LEU A 36 -11.46 47.74 13.24
N TYR A 37 -10.73 46.65 13.10
CA TYR A 37 -11.08 45.35 13.70
C TYR A 37 -10.23 45.10 14.96
N PRO A 38 -10.85 45.01 16.15
CA PRO A 38 -10.14 44.80 17.40
C PRO A 38 -9.57 43.37 17.45
N VAL A 39 -8.27 43.22 17.30
CA VAL A 39 -7.61 41.91 17.47
C VAL A 39 -7.08 41.80 18.89
N THR A 40 -7.72 40.98 19.71
CA THR A 40 -7.34 40.76 21.12
C THR A 40 -6.60 39.43 21.29
N ARG A 41 -5.78 39.34 22.35
CA ARG A 41 -5.15 38.07 22.73
C ARG A 41 -6.23 37.06 23.12
N GLN A 42 -6.17 35.87 22.53
CA GLN A 42 -7.06 34.76 22.86
C GLN A 42 -6.30 33.67 23.58
N THR A 43 -6.92 33.14 24.64
CA THR A 43 -6.42 31.95 25.35
C THR A 43 -7.30 30.77 24.98
N LYS A 44 -6.72 29.74 24.33
CA LYS A 44 -7.37 28.44 24.13
C LYS A 44 -6.78 27.42 25.09
N VAL A 45 -7.64 26.61 25.69
CA VAL A 45 -7.27 25.53 26.60
C VAL A 45 -7.75 24.22 26.02
N TRP A 46 -6.89 23.20 26.01
CA TRP A 46 -7.24 21.84 25.63
C TRP A 46 -6.51 20.83 26.52
N PHE A 47 -7.00 19.60 26.57
CA PHE A 47 -6.41 18.53 27.36
C PHE A 47 -5.80 17.48 26.44
N LEU A 48 -4.56 17.08 26.67
CA LEU A 48 -3.93 16.00 25.89
C LEU A 48 -4.63 14.66 26.11
N ASP A 49 -5.25 14.49 27.27
CA ASP A 49 -5.97 13.29 27.68
C ASP A 49 -7.49 13.50 27.69
N GLY A 50 -8.00 14.41 26.85
CA GLY A 50 -9.44 14.77 26.78
C GLY A 50 -10.39 13.60 26.52
N GLY A 51 -9.90 12.45 26.04
CA GLY A 51 -10.69 11.23 25.88
C GLY A 51 -10.88 10.40 27.16
N ARG A 52 -10.26 10.78 28.28
CA ARG A 52 -10.43 10.09 29.58
C ARG A 52 -11.65 10.67 30.33
N PRO A 53 -12.32 9.87 31.19
CA PRO A 53 -13.43 10.36 32.02
C PRO A 53 -13.04 11.54 32.94
N LYS A 54 -11.76 11.60 33.33
CA LYS A 54 -11.18 12.68 34.13
C LYS A 54 -9.85 13.11 33.50
N PRO A 55 -9.86 14.09 32.58
CA PRO A 55 -8.65 14.60 31.98
C PRO A 55 -7.87 15.48 32.97
N VAL A 56 -6.55 15.27 33.06
CA VAL A 56 -5.66 15.98 33.98
C VAL A 56 -4.52 16.73 33.27
N LEU A 57 -4.26 16.45 31.99
CA LEU A 57 -3.15 17.03 31.23
C LEU A 57 -3.58 18.27 30.45
N ARG A 58 -3.84 19.36 31.17
CA ARG A 58 -4.28 20.65 30.62
C ARG A 58 -3.12 21.42 29.97
N ILE A 59 -3.34 21.89 28.74
CA ILE A 59 -2.47 22.84 28.04
C ILE A 59 -3.27 24.10 27.72
N SER A 60 -2.65 25.27 27.90
CA SER A 60 -3.20 26.56 27.50
C SER A 60 -2.25 27.28 26.56
N ARG A 61 -2.76 27.86 25.47
CA ARG A 61 -2.01 28.75 24.59
C ARG A 61 -2.71 30.09 24.52
N THR A 62 -1.97 31.16 24.80
CA THR A 62 -2.42 32.55 24.61
C THR A 62 -1.71 33.15 23.41
N GLN A 63 -2.45 33.56 22.39
CA GLN A 63 -1.90 34.15 21.17
C GLN A 63 -2.88 35.15 20.57
N ILE A 64 -2.36 36.09 19.78
CA ILE A 64 -3.17 36.91 18.88
C ILE A 64 -3.65 35.99 17.74
N PRO A 65 -4.96 35.92 17.42
CA PRO A 65 -5.53 34.99 16.45
C PRO A 65 -5.27 35.43 14.99
N LEU A 66 -4.02 35.71 14.66
CA LEU A 66 -3.56 36.08 13.33
C LEU A 66 -2.53 35.07 12.84
N VAL A 67 -2.61 34.77 11.55
CA VAL A 67 -1.63 33.96 10.83
C VAL A 67 -1.35 34.63 9.48
N PRO A 68 -0.11 34.61 8.98
CA PRO A 68 0.16 35.02 7.61
C PRO A 68 -0.70 34.20 6.63
N ALA A 69 -1.33 34.87 5.67
CA ALA A 69 -2.29 34.24 4.75
C ALA A 69 -1.80 34.15 3.29
N TYR A 70 -0.50 34.43 3.04
CA TYR A 70 0.09 34.32 1.70
C TYR A 70 0.15 32.87 1.20
N ALA A 71 0.28 31.92 2.12
CA ALA A 71 0.22 30.50 1.84
C ALA A 71 -0.72 29.83 2.83
N ILE A 72 -1.52 28.88 2.35
CA ILE A 72 -2.45 28.13 3.16
C ILE A 72 -2.30 26.65 2.86
N THR A 73 -2.38 25.81 3.89
CA THR A 73 -2.38 24.37 3.70
C THR A 73 -3.68 23.94 3.03
N ALA A 74 -3.67 22.84 2.27
CA ALA A 74 -4.89 22.31 1.66
C ALA A 74 -6.02 22.09 2.70
N HIS A 75 -5.68 21.57 3.89
CA HIS A 75 -6.62 21.46 5.01
C HIS A 75 -7.14 22.82 5.50
N GLY A 76 -6.28 23.84 5.63
CA GLY A 76 -6.71 25.19 6.00
C GLY A 76 -7.58 25.88 4.93
N SER A 77 -7.47 25.44 3.67
CA SER A 77 -8.28 25.93 2.55
C SER A 77 -9.62 25.22 2.41
N GLN A 78 -9.86 24.14 3.15
CA GLN A 78 -11.09 23.36 3.07
C GLN A 78 -12.32 24.24 3.34
N GLY A 79 -13.35 24.12 2.51
CA GLY A 79 -14.57 24.94 2.56
C GLY A 79 -14.47 26.24 1.76
N LYS A 80 -13.27 26.78 1.54
CA LYS A 80 -13.07 28.07 0.87
C LYS A 80 -13.18 27.96 -0.64
N THR A 81 -13.67 29.02 -1.27
CA THR A 81 -13.51 29.27 -2.72
C THR A 81 -12.49 30.38 -2.90
N LEU A 82 -11.37 30.08 -3.55
CA LEU A 82 -10.29 31.02 -3.83
C LEU A 82 -10.45 31.59 -5.24
N PRO A 83 -10.23 32.89 -5.47
CA PRO A 83 -10.27 33.47 -6.81
C PRO A 83 -9.21 32.87 -7.74
N ALA A 84 -7.99 32.70 -7.22
CA ALA A 84 -6.90 32.03 -7.91
C ALA A 84 -5.96 31.37 -6.89
N ALA A 85 -5.22 30.35 -7.30
CA ALA A 85 -4.30 29.63 -6.42
C ALA A 85 -3.03 29.16 -7.14
N MET A 86 -1.89 29.25 -6.46
CA MET A 86 -0.68 28.53 -6.83
C MET A 86 -0.61 27.25 -5.98
N ALA A 87 -0.73 26.09 -6.62
CA ALA A 87 -0.79 24.80 -5.94
C ALA A 87 0.49 24.00 -6.14
N ASP A 88 1.04 23.49 -5.04
CA ASP A 88 2.10 22.48 -5.07
C ASP A 88 1.53 21.09 -4.80
N PHE A 89 1.42 20.28 -5.86
CA PHE A 89 0.93 18.91 -5.78
C PHE A 89 2.05 17.87 -5.64
N ASN A 90 3.33 18.28 -5.60
CA ASN A 90 4.42 17.35 -5.40
C ASN A 90 4.56 17.00 -3.92
N VAL A 91 3.64 16.14 -3.49
CA VAL A 91 3.55 15.61 -2.15
C VAL A 91 4.18 14.24 -2.05
N ASP A 92 4.57 13.87 -0.84
CA ASP A 92 5.07 12.53 -0.59
C ASP A 92 3.96 11.48 -0.77
N ARG A 93 4.38 10.22 -0.92
CA ARG A 93 3.46 9.10 -1.12
C ARG A 93 2.52 8.80 0.06
N TRP A 94 2.78 9.41 1.21
CA TRP A 94 2.10 9.20 2.48
C TRP A 94 1.01 10.23 2.74
N THR A 95 1.06 11.34 2.01
CA THR A 95 0.03 12.38 2.02
C THR A 95 -1.31 11.78 1.62
N ASP A 96 -2.36 12.23 2.30
CA ASP A 96 -3.72 11.82 2.02
C ASP A 96 -4.09 12.10 0.56
N ILE A 97 -4.72 11.12 -0.10
CA ILE A 97 -5.10 11.19 -1.53
C ILE A 97 -6.09 12.35 -1.76
N THR A 98 -6.90 12.70 -0.75
CA THR A 98 -7.85 13.81 -0.80
C THR A 98 -7.16 15.18 -0.92
N PHE A 99 -5.86 15.28 -0.61
CA PHE A 99 -5.08 16.52 -0.72
C PHE A 99 -5.22 17.14 -2.12
N GLY A 100 -5.00 16.35 -3.18
CA GLY A 100 -5.02 16.83 -4.56
C GLY A 100 -6.40 17.39 -4.93
N THR A 101 -7.46 16.64 -4.60
CA THR A 101 -8.84 17.05 -4.88
C THR A 101 -9.25 18.27 -4.05
N VAL A 102 -8.90 18.32 -2.77
CA VAL A 102 -9.23 19.45 -1.90
C VAL A 102 -8.57 20.72 -2.42
N ALA A 103 -7.26 20.70 -2.66
CA ALA A 103 -6.54 21.87 -3.15
C ALA A 103 -6.98 22.27 -4.58
N GLY A 104 -7.15 21.31 -5.49
CA GLY A 104 -7.58 21.59 -6.86
C GLY A 104 -9.01 22.12 -6.97
N SER A 105 -9.91 21.71 -6.07
CA SER A 105 -11.31 22.17 -6.05
C SER A 105 -11.53 23.52 -5.36
N ARG A 106 -10.46 24.22 -4.93
CA ARG A 106 -10.62 25.55 -4.31
C ARG A 106 -10.86 26.66 -5.32
N VAL A 107 -10.49 26.46 -6.59
CA VAL A 107 -10.70 27.41 -7.68
C VAL A 107 -11.88 27.00 -8.55
N ARG A 108 -12.44 27.95 -9.31
CA ARG A 108 -13.60 27.69 -10.20
C ARG A 108 -13.21 27.27 -11.61
N SER A 109 -12.08 27.75 -12.11
CA SER A 109 -11.60 27.48 -13.46
C SER A 109 -10.18 26.92 -13.42
N ARG A 110 -9.76 26.32 -14.53
CA ARG A 110 -8.40 25.80 -14.68
C ARG A 110 -7.40 26.95 -14.90
N GLU A 111 -7.87 28.04 -15.48
CA GLU A 111 -7.10 29.25 -15.77
C GLU A 111 -6.69 29.97 -14.47
N ASP A 112 -7.46 29.76 -13.40
CA ASP A 112 -7.23 30.33 -12.06
C ASP A 112 -6.29 29.48 -11.18
N ILE A 113 -5.75 28.35 -11.67
CA ILE A 113 -4.80 27.51 -10.92
C ILE A 113 -3.47 27.35 -11.63
N LEU A 114 -2.40 27.71 -10.93
CA LEU A 114 -1.03 27.49 -11.38
C LEU A 114 -0.40 26.34 -10.61
N ILE A 115 0.06 25.33 -11.34
CA ILE A 115 0.75 24.18 -10.75
C ILE A 115 2.25 24.47 -10.74
N LEU A 116 2.84 24.55 -9.55
CA LEU A 116 4.22 25.00 -9.38
C LEU A 116 5.27 24.07 -9.98
N ARG A 117 5.02 22.75 -9.99
CA ARG A 117 5.96 21.74 -10.46
C ARG A 117 5.25 20.44 -10.89
N PRO A 118 5.89 19.60 -11.73
CA PRO A 118 5.36 18.28 -12.03
C PRO A 118 5.05 17.49 -10.76
N PHE A 119 3.91 16.81 -10.76
CA PHE A 119 3.41 16.04 -9.63
C PHE A 119 3.11 14.61 -10.07
N PRO A 120 3.10 13.66 -9.13
CA PRO A 120 2.83 12.28 -9.48
C PRO A 120 1.35 12.06 -9.84
N LEU A 121 1.10 11.40 -10.99
CA LEU A 121 -0.25 10.99 -11.44
C LEU A 121 -1.01 10.15 -10.40
N TRP A 122 -0.29 9.38 -9.56
CA TRP A 122 -0.92 8.54 -8.55
C TRP A 122 -1.76 9.34 -7.55
N LEU A 123 -1.50 10.65 -7.38
CA LEU A 123 -2.24 11.52 -6.47
C LEU A 123 -3.73 11.59 -6.82
N PHE A 124 -4.08 11.53 -8.12
CA PHE A 124 -5.47 11.61 -8.58
C PHE A 124 -6.05 10.25 -9.03
N GLN A 125 -5.23 9.20 -9.09
CA GLN A 125 -5.63 7.88 -9.61
C GLN A 125 -5.94 6.85 -8.52
N ARG A 126 -5.54 7.08 -7.26
CA ARG A 126 -5.69 6.08 -6.18
C ARG A 126 -7.14 5.84 -5.72
N GLY A 127 -8.10 6.62 -6.21
CA GLY A 127 -9.51 6.53 -5.81
C GLY A 127 -9.75 7.01 -4.37
N ALA A 128 -11.02 7.08 -3.96
CA ALA A 128 -11.36 7.42 -2.59
C ALA A 128 -10.90 6.32 -1.63
N PRO A 129 -10.36 6.67 -0.44
CA PRO A 129 -10.08 5.67 0.58
C PRO A 129 -11.40 5.03 1.02
N GLU A 130 -11.44 3.70 1.12
CA GLU A 130 -12.64 2.97 1.53
C GLU A 130 -13.00 3.16 3.01
N GLY A 131 -12.04 3.61 3.83
CA GLY A 131 -12.21 3.77 5.27
C GLY A 131 -13.40 4.66 5.66
N PRO A 132 -13.47 5.91 5.14
CA PRO A 132 -14.64 6.78 5.34
C PRO A 132 -15.97 6.15 4.90
N GLU A 133 -15.99 5.42 3.78
CA GLU A 133 -17.21 4.74 3.32
C GLU A 133 -17.64 3.66 4.31
N LEU A 134 -16.73 2.80 4.77
CA LEU A 134 -17.01 1.78 5.79
C LEU A 134 -17.45 2.41 7.11
N LEU A 135 -16.84 3.51 7.52
CA LEU A 135 -17.24 4.25 8.71
C LEU A 135 -18.66 4.78 8.56
N LEU A 136 -18.98 5.42 7.43
CA LEU A 136 -20.33 5.94 7.16
C LEU A 136 -21.37 4.82 7.13
N LYS A 137 -21.09 3.68 6.50
CA LYS A 137 -21.97 2.50 6.53
C LYS A 137 -22.22 2.02 7.97
N THR A 138 -21.17 1.96 8.77
CA THR A 138 -21.27 1.59 10.20
C THR A 138 -22.12 2.59 10.98
N LEU A 139 -21.89 3.89 10.80
CA LEU A 139 -22.63 4.96 11.48
C LEU A 139 -24.09 5.03 11.04
N ARG A 140 -24.40 4.65 9.80
CA ARG A 140 -25.78 4.53 9.27
C ARG A 140 -26.49 3.26 9.73
N GLY A 141 -25.81 2.37 10.45
CA GLY A 141 -26.37 1.08 10.88
C GLY A 141 -26.47 0.03 9.77
N GLU A 142 -25.80 0.25 8.64
CA GLU A 142 -25.75 -0.72 7.55
C GLU A 142 -24.90 -1.93 7.98
N LYS A 143 -25.37 -3.16 7.68
CA LYS A 143 -24.62 -4.38 8.00
C LYS A 143 -23.45 -4.51 7.03
N ILE A 144 -22.22 -4.38 7.55
CA ILE A 144 -21.00 -4.64 6.79
C ILE A 144 -20.70 -6.13 6.83
N ASP A 145 -20.67 -6.76 5.66
CA ASP A 145 -20.19 -8.13 5.52
C ASP A 145 -18.66 -8.18 5.62
N TRP A 146 -18.16 -8.30 6.85
CA TRP A 146 -16.74 -8.41 7.15
C TRP A 146 -16.10 -9.67 6.57
N VAL A 147 -16.88 -10.73 6.33
CA VAL A 147 -16.38 -11.98 5.77
C VAL A 147 -16.05 -11.76 4.30
N ASN A 148 -17.01 -11.27 3.51
CA ASN A 148 -16.80 -10.92 2.12
C ASN A 148 -15.72 -9.83 1.96
N TYR A 149 -15.71 -8.83 2.85
CA TYR A 149 -14.67 -7.79 2.84
C TYR A 149 -13.24 -8.35 3.00
N ARG A 150 -13.06 -9.36 3.86
CA ARG A 150 -11.78 -10.05 4.05
C ARG A 150 -11.46 -10.99 2.90
N GLU A 151 -12.44 -11.74 2.41
CA GLU A 151 -12.27 -12.69 1.31
C GLU A 151 -11.92 -11.98 -0.01
N ALA A 152 -12.55 -10.85 -0.31
CA ALA A 152 -12.21 -10.01 -1.48
C ALA A 152 -10.75 -9.52 -1.47
N ARG A 153 -10.15 -9.40 -0.28
CA ARG A 153 -8.76 -8.98 -0.08
C ARG A 153 -7.79 -10.14 0.13
N ALA A 154 -8.31 -11.35 0.29
CA ALA A 154 -7.48 -12.53 0.37
C ALA A 154 -6.73 -12.68 -0.95
N PRO A 155 -5.42 -12.94 -0.90
CA PRO A 155 -4.66 -13.06 -2.13
C PRO A 155 -5.17 -14.27 -2.91
N SER A 156 -5.55 -14.04 -4.17
CA SER A 156 -6.23 -15.02 -5.03
C SER A 156 -5.51 -15.19 -6.36
N ALA A 157 -5.68 -16.36 -6.98
CA ALA A 157 -5.09 -16.68 -8.27
C ALA A 157 -5.99 -17.64 -9.08
N PRO A 158 -5.97 -17.55 -10.42
CA PRO A 158 -6.67 -18.50 -11.27
C PRO A 158 -5.96 -19.87 -11.24
N CYS A 159 -6.74 -20.94 -11.15
CA CYS A 159 -6.24 -22.30 -11.33
C CYS A 159 -5.97 -22.58 -12.82
N GLN A 160 -4.84 -23.20 -13.16
CA GLN A 160 -4.52 -23.58 -14.54
C GLN A 160 -5.52 -24.59 -15.15
N GLN A 161 -6.05 -25.51 -14.35
CA GLN A 161 -6.90 -26.60 -14.83
C GLN A 161 -8.38 -26.19 -14.92
N CYS A 162 -8.97 -25.73 -13.81
CA CYS A 162 -10.39 -25.35 -13.79
C CYS A 162 -10.65 -23.88 -14.15
N LYS A 163 -9.61 -23.05 -14.32
CA LYS A 163 -9.70 -21.61 -14.66
C LYS A 163 -10.46 -20.72 -13.66
N VAL A 164 -10.98 -21.29 -12.57
CA VAL A 164 -11.63 -20.55 -11.49
C VAL A 164 -10.59 -19.81 -10.64
N VAL A 165 -10.86 -18.55 -10.33
CA VAL A 165 -10.09 -17.76 -9.36
C VAL A 165 -10.40 -18.27 -7.96
N LYS A 166 -9.38 -18.76 -7.26
CA LYS A 166 -9.51 -19.25 -5.89
C LYS A 166 -8.59 -18.47 -4.94
N PRO A 167 -8.95 -18.31 -3.67
CA PRO A 167 -8.06 -17.70 -2.68
C PRO A 167 -6.90 -18.65 -2.33
N VAL A 168 -5.85 -18.08 -1.71
CA VAL A 168 -4.60 -18.76 -1.31
C VAL A 168 -4.80 -20.08 -0.54
N ASP A 169 -5.89 -20.20 0.20
CA ASP A 169 -6.21 -21.39 1.00
C ASP A 169 -6.50 -22.62 0.15
N TYR A 170 -6.91 -22.44 -1.11
CA TYR A 170 -7.20 -23.55 -2.03
C TYR A 170 -5.96 -24.03 -2.78
N PHE A 171 -4.77 -23.49 -2.49
CA PHE A 171 -3.51 -23.89 -3.10
C PHE A 171 -2.56 -24.45 -2.06
N ALA A 172 -1.83 -25.52 -2.41
CA ALA A 172 -0.69 -25.97 -1.62
C ALA A 172 0.41 -24.89 -1.61
N ASP A 173 1.24 -24.84 -0.56
CA ASP A 173 2.36 -23.87 -0.42
C ASP A 173 3.19 -23.74 -1.71
N ALA A 174 3.60 -24.88 -2.29
CA ALA A 174 4.42 -24.91 -3.50
C ALA A 174 3.68 -24.42 -4.76
N GLN A 175 2.36 -24.63 -4.85
CA GLN A 175 1.55 -24.14 -5.96
C GLN A 175 1.26 -22.64 -5.80
N TRP A 176 1.05 -22.19 -4.56
CA TRP A 176 0.91 -20.77 -4.27
C TRP A 176 2.21 -20.01 -4.57
N ASP A 177 3.37 -20.60 -4.29
CA ASP A 177 4.67 -20.02 -4.66
C ASP A 177 4.81 -19.80 -6.18
N LYS A 178 4.24 -20.69 -7.00
CA LYS A 178 4.15 -20.48 -8.46
C LYS A 178 3.24 -19.31 -8.79
N ALA A 179 2.05 -19.25 -8.19
CA ALA A 179 1.13 -18.13 -8.39
C ALA A 179 1.75 -16.78 -8.01
N ARG A 180 2.50 -16.73 -6.90
CA ARG A 180 3.27 -15.54 -6.46
C ARG A 180 4.37 -15.12 -7.45
N ALA A 181 4.93 -16.08 -8.17
CA ALA A 181 5.90 -15.84 -9.25
C ALA A 181 5.24 -15.54 -10.60
N ASN A 182 3.92 -15.35 -10.64
CA ASN A 182 3.10 -15.21 -11.85
C ASN A 182 3.23 -16.41 -12.82
N LEU A 183 3.43 -17.61 -12.28
CA LEU A 183 3.43 -18.87 -13.02
C LEU A 183 2.10 -19.60 -12.84
N PRO A 184 1.73 -20.47 -13.80
CA PRO A 184 0.51 -21.25 -13.68
C PRO A 184 0.56 -22.16 -12.45
N ALA A 185 -0.52 -22.12 -11.67
CA ALA A 185 -0.68 -22.86 -10.42
C ALA A 185 -1.94 -23.71 -10.45
N THR A 186 -1.90 -24.87 -9.81
CA THR A 186 -3.04 -25.79 -9.74
C THR A 186 -3.60 -25.81 -8.32
N CYS A 187 -4.92 -25.72 -8.19
CA CYS A 187 -5.59 -25.77 -6.90
C CYS A 187 -5.66 -27.20 -6.34
N LEU A 188 -5.81 -27.31 -5.01
CA LEU A 188 -5.85 -28.58 -4.28
C LEU A 188 -6.96 -29.50 -4.76
N THR A 189 -8.13 -28.96 -5.11
CA THR A 189 -9.25 -29.75 -5.63
C THR A 189 -8.91 -30.46 -6.93
N CYS A 190 -8.16 -29.80 -7.83
CA CYS A 190 -7.79 -30.42 -9.09
C CYS A 190 -6.56 -31.35 -8.97
N ILE A 191 -5.74 -31.16 -7.93
CA ILE A 191 -4.64 -32.07 -7.57
C ILE A 191 -5.19 -33.37 -6.95
N HIS A 192 -6.10 -33.25 -6.00
CA HIS A 192 -6.65 -34.35 -5.22
C HIS A 192 -8.04 -34.74 -5.70
N LYS A 193 -8.18 -35.01 -7.00
CA LYS A 193 -9.44 -35.20 -7.76
C LYS A 193 -10.58 -35.85 -6.96
N ASP A 194 -10.32 -36.81 -6.08
CA ASP A 194 -11.32 -37.43 -5.20
C ASP A 194 -10.80 -37.57 -3.74
N GLY A 195 -11.33 -36.77 -2.81
CA GLY A 195 -11.25 -37.03 -1.36
C GLY A 195 -10.14 -36.35 -0.54
N GLY A 196 -9.29 -35.51 -1.16
CA GLY A 196 -8.26 -34.76 -0.42
C GLY A 196 -8.75 -33.44 0.18
N ALA A 197 -7.96 -32.85 1.08
CA ALA A 197 -8.28 -31.55 1.67
C ALA A 197 -8.37 -30.45 0.59
N CYS A 198 -9.57 -29.89 0.40
CA CYS A 198 -9.84 -28.86 -0.61
C CYS A 198 -9.30 -27.47 -0.23
N LYS A 199 -8.96 -27.26 1.05
CA LYS A 199 -8.43 -26.01 1.61
C LYS A 199 -7.39 -26.28 2.70
N ARG A 200 -6.41 -25.40 2.82
CA ARG A 200 -5.49 -25.32 3.96
C ARG A 200 -5.91 -24.18 4.88
N LYS A 201 -5.61 -24.31 6.16
CA LYS A 201 -5.80 -23.22 7.12
C LYS A 201 -4.55 -22.35 7.12
N MET A 202 -4.69 -21.08 6.74
CA MET A 202 -3.60 -20.11 6.88
C MET A 202 -3.37 -19.80 8.36
N PRO A 203 -2.12 -19.64 8.83
CA PRO A 203 -1.86 -19.16 10.18
C PRO A 203 -2.51 -17.79 10.39
N SER A 204 -3.19 -17.59 11.51
CA SER A 204 -3.92 -16.35 11.79
C SER A 204 -3.00 -15.14 12.01
N ASN A 205 -1.74 -15.39 12.40
CA ASN A 205 -0.75 -14.38 12.73
C ASN A 205 0.25 -14.22 11.57
N VAL A 206 -0.21 -13.69 10.43
CA VAL A 206 0.64 -13.38 9.27
C VAL A 206 0.94 -11.90 9.27
N GLU A 207 2.21 -11.56 9.09
CA GLU A 207 2.69 -10.19 8.95
C GLU A 207 1.94 -9.46 7.81
N ARG A 208 1.53 -8.23 8.10
CA ARG A 208 0.83 -7.35 7.16
C ARG A 208 1.80 -6.32 6.62
N LEU A 209 1.92 -6.29 5.30
CA LEU A 209 2.82 -5.43 4.56
C LEU A 209 2.00 -4.46 3.71
N ARG A 210 2.38 -3.18 3.73
CA ARG A 210 1.73 -2.15 2.92
C ARG A 210 2.20 -2.21 1.48
N CYS A 211 1.27 -2.18 0.54
CA CYS A 211 1.53 -2.10 -0.90
C CYS A 211 1.76 -0.65 -1.34
N ILE A 212 2.79 -0.38 -2.14
CA ILE A 212 3.08 0.97 -2.65
C ILE A 212 2.09 1.40 -3.74
N GLY A 213 1.70 0.49 -4.63
CA GLY A 213 0.74 0.78 -5.69
C GLY A 213 -0.64 1.17 -5.16
N CYS A 214 -1.27 0.31 -4.34
CA CYS A 214 -2.62 0.53 -3.84
C CYS A 214 -2.71 1.12 -2.43
N GLY A 215 -1.61 1.32 -1.70
CA GLY A 215 -1.61 1.90 -0.34
C GLY A 215 -2.18 1.00 0.79
N PHE A 216 -2.89 -0.08 0.45
CA PHE A 216 -3.46 -1.01 1.41
C PHE A 216 -2.44 -1.95 2.05
N GLU A 217 -2.71 -2.31 3.30
CA GLU A 217 -2.04 -3.40 4.01
C GLU A 217 -2.58 -4.75 3.55
N LYS A 218 -1.68 -5.66 3.18
CA LYS A 218 -2.00 -7.02 2.75
C LYS A 218 -1.08 -8.01 3.44
N VAL A 219 -1.52 -9.25 3.56
CA VAL A 219 -0.66 -10.34 4.05
C VAL A 219 0.54 -10.55 3.14
N GLU A 220 1.67 -11.02 3.69
CA GLU A 220 2.90 -11.34 2.93
C GLU A 220 2.64 -12.14 1.64
N HIS A 221 1.71 -13.09 1.70
CA HIS A 221 1.32 -13.94 0.56
C HIS A 221 0.73 -13.18 -0.64
N ALA A 222 0.35 -11.91 -0.50
CA ALA A 222 -0.13 -11.05 -1.58
C ALA A 222 1.01 -10.41 -2.41
N PHE A 223 2.26 -10.58 -1.99
CA PHE A 223 3.43 -9.98 -2.63
C PHE A 223 4.33 -11.05 -3.27
N PRO A 224 5.01 -10.74 -4.40
CA PRO A 224 6.03 -11.63 -4.94
C PRO A 224 7.25 -11.69 -4.01
N ARG A 225 7.82 -12.87 -3.81
CA ARG A 225 9.00 -13.07 -2.95
C ARG A 225 10.19 -12.22 -3.37
N ALA A 226 10.41 -12.07 -4.68
CA ALA A 226 11.49 -11.25 -5.21
C ALA A 226 11.43 -9.80 -4.72
N GLN A 227 10.23 -9.24 -4.59
CA GLN A 227 10.04 -7.86 -4.13
C GLN A 227 10.16 -7.71 -2.61
N LEU A 228 9.98 -8.80 -1.85
CA LEU A 228 10.19 -8.78 -0.40
C LEU A 228 11.66 -8.89 -0.04
N ARG A 229 12.46 -9.57 -0.87
CA ARG A 229 13.90 -9.76 -0.65
C ARG A 229 14.78 -8.63 -1.19
N GLN A 230 14.20 -7.68 -1.91
CA GLN A 230 14.98 -6.57 -2.46
C GLN A 230 15.40 -5.60 -1.34
N PRO A 231 16.56 -4.94 -1.45
CA PRO A 231 16.90 -3.84 -0.56
C PRO A 231 15.83 -2.75 -0.59
N ARG A 232 15.47 -2.20 0.57
CA ARG A 232 14.38 -1.21 0.71
C ARG A 232 13.04 -1.71 0.14
N ALA A 233 12.72 -2.99 0.35
CA ALA A 233 11.45 -3.60 -0.05
C ALA A 233 10.23 -2.78 0.40
N GLU A 234 10.31 -2.15 1.57
CA GLU A 234 9.28 -1.27 2.13
C GLU A 234 8.88 -0.11 1.22
N GLU A 235 9.82 0.39 0.43
CA GLU A 235 9.61 1.54 -0.45
C GLU A 235 9.24 1.16 -1.89
N ARG A 236 9.38 -0.13 -2.26
CA ARG A 236 9.33 -0.57 -3.67
C ARG A 236 8.34 -1.71 -3.93
N ARG A 237 7.80 -2.36 -2.89
CA ARG A 237 6.93 -3.53 -3.05
C ARG A 237 5.52 -3.17 -3.53
N ASN A 238 5.06 -3.91 -4.51
CA ASN A 238 3.71 -3.86 -5.06
C ASN A 238 3.06 -5.24 -4.93
N CYS A 239 1.77 -5.26 -4.59
CA CYS A 239 1.02 -6.51 -4.52
C CYS A 239 0.80 -7.09 -5.92
N ILE A 240 0.60 -8.41 -6.00
CA ILE A 240 0.41 -9.13 -7.26
C ILE A 240 -0.72 -8.54 -8.11
N ALA A 241 -1.82 -8.11 -7.46
CA ALA A 241 -2.94 -7.48 -8.16
C ALA A 241 -2.52 -6.17 -8.85
N CYS A 242 -1.75 -5.30 -8.18
CA CYS A 242 -1.24 -4.07 -8.80
C CYS A 242 -0.29 -4.38 -9.95
N LEU A 243 0.56 -5.41 -9.81
CA LEU A 243 1.48 -5.79 -10.88
C LEU A 243 0.74 -6.31 -12.11
N LYS A 244 -0.36 -7.05 -11.94
CA LYS A 244 -1.17 -7.56 -13.07
C LYS A 244 -1.87 -6.47 -13.88
N ASN A 245 -2.00 -5.26 -13.34
CA ASN A 245 -2.59 -4.12 -14.06
C ASN A 245 -1.58 -3.42 -14.98
N VAL A 246 -0.31 -3.80 -14.94
CA VAL A 246 0.74 -3.24 -15.79
C VAL A 246 0.66 -3.86 -17.20
N SER A 247 0.51 -3.03 -18.23
CA SER A 247 0.44 -3.45 -19.65
C SER A 247 1.80 -3.55 -20.33
N GLU A 248 2.77 -2.78 -19.87
CA GLU A 248 4.08 -2.59 -20.51
C GLU A 248 5.22 -2.73 -19.50
N LEU A 249 6.35 -3.28 -19.94
CA LEU A 249 7.56 -3.42 -19.14
C LEU A 249 8.77 -2.92 -19.91
N THR A 250 9.71 -2.30 -19.19
CA THR A 250 11.02 -1.94 -19.73
C THR A 250 11.94 -3.16 -19.71
N CYS A 251 12.59 -3.46 -20.82
CA CYS A 251 13.58 -4.51 -20.90
C CYS A 251 14.89 -4.06 -20.23
N SER A 252 15.39 -4.84 -19.26
CA SER A 252 16.67 -4.57 -18.58
C SER A 252 17.93 -4.71 -19.46
N GLN A 253 17.79 -5.17 -20.71
CA GLN A 253 18.90 -5.40 -21.63
C GLN A 253 18.93 -4.40 -22.78
N CYS A 254 17.82 -4.21 -23.48
CA CYS A 254 17.73 -3.24 -24.56
C CYS A 254 17.17 -1.86 -24.13
N ALA A 255 16.74 -1.72 -22.87
CA ALA A 255 16.11 -0.50 -22.32
C ALA A 255 14.82 -0.03 -23.01
N GLU A 256 14.30 -0.79 -23.98
CA GLU A 256 13.04 -0.48 -24.67
C GLU A 256 11.82 -0.87 -23.82
N VAL A 257 10.76 -0.05 -23.91
CA VAL A 257 9.45 -0.35 -23.34
C VAL A 257 8.67 -1.24 -24.32
N LYS A 258 8.20 -2.39 -23.85
CA LYS A 258 7.52 -3.40 -24.67
C LYS A 258 6.26 -3.93 -23.98
N PRO A 259 5.27 -4.43 -24.74
CA PRO A 259 4.07 -5.01 -24.16
C PRO A 259 4.40 -6.28 -23.36
N LEU A 260 3.65 -6.53 -22.28
CA LEU A 260 3.88 -7.65 -21.36
C LEU A 260 3.89 -9.03 -22.05
N LYS A 261 3.17 -9.18 -23.17
CA LYS A 261 3.10 -10.43 -23.96
C LYS A 261 4.47 -10.85 -24.53
N GLU A 262 5.35 -9.89 -24.76
CA GLU A 262 6.72 -10.12 -25.25
C GLU A 262 7.70 -10.49 -24.12
N PHE A 263 7.22 -10.64 -22.89
CA PHE A 263 8.05 -11.07 -21.77
C PHE A 263 7.66 -12.47 -21.30
N HIS A 264 8.58 -13.12 -20.58
CA HIS A 264 8.24 -14.35 -19.87
C HIS A 264 7.27 -14.05 -18.71
N LEU A 265 6.37 -14.97 -18.38
CA LEU A 265 5.33 -14.76 -17.34
C LEU A 265 5.89 -14.27 -15.99
N SER A 266 7.07 -14.75 -15.60
CA SER A 266 7.73 -14.34 -14.35
C SER A 266 8.33 -12.93 -14.37
N ALA A 267 8.43 -12.27 -15.53
CA ALA A 267 8.99 -10.93 -15.67
C ALA A 267 8.17 -9.88 -14.89
N LEU A 268 6.84 -10.06 -14.84
CA LEU A 268 5.92 -9.19 -14.11
C LEU A 268 6.28 -9.06 -12.62
N THR A 269 6.79 -10.14 -12.04
CA THR A 269 7.13 -10.22 -10.61
C THR A 269 8.61 -9.96 -10.35
N LEU A 270 9.38 -9.71 -11.42
CA LEU A 270 10.81 -9.39 -11.45
C LEU A 270 11.07 -8.25 -12.47
N PRO A 271 10.42 -7.08 -12.36
CA PRO A 271 10.50 -6.05 -13.41
C PRO A 271 11.93 -5.55 -13.63
N TRP A 272 12.73 -5.43 -12.58
CA TRP A 272 14.14 -5.04 -12.65
C TRP A 272 15.05 -6.07 -13.35
N ALA A 273 14.61 -7.33 -13.42
CA ALA A 273 15.31 -8.43 -14.09
C ALA A 273 14.60 -8.87 -15.37
N ALA A 274 13.57 -8.13 -15.81
CA ALA A 274 12.75 -8.49 -16.95
C ALA A 274 13.57 -8.31 -18.23
N ALA A 275 13.61 -9.33 -19.07
CA ALA A 275 14.16 -9.26 -20.42
C ALA A 275 13.08 -9.68 -21.42
N CYS A 276 12.99 -8.98 -22.55
CA CYS A 276 12.06 -9.32 -23.62
C CYS A 276 12.43 -10.66 -24.28
N GLN A 277 11.48 -11.29 -24.95
CA GLN A 277 11.64 -12.59 -25.60
C GLN A 277 12.75 -12.57 -26.64
N SER A 278 12.87 -11.51 -27.45
CA SER A 278 13.95 -11.39 -28.45
C SER A 278 15.35 -11.39 -27.82
N CYS A 279 15.55 -10.67 -26.70
CA CYS A 279 16.81 -10.73 -25.96
C CYS A 279 17.05 -12.11 -25.32
N GLN A 280 16.00 -12.77 -24.84
CA GLN A 280 16.13 -14.14 -24.30
C GLN A 280 16.47 -15.15 -25.40
N ASP A 281 15.83 -15.05 -26.57
CA ASP A 281 15.99 -15.96 -27.70
C ASP A 281 17.37 -15.81 -28.36
N ALA A 282 17.95 -14.61 -28.39
CA ALA A 282 19.34 -14.39 -28.83
C ALA A 282 20.39 -15.17 -28.02
N VAL A 283 20.04 -15.56 -26.79
CA VAL A 283 20.88 -16.36 -25.89
C VAL A 283 20.44 -17.84 -25.88
N ARG A 284 19.20 -18.11 -26.30
CA ARG A 284 18.56 -19.42 -26.30
C ARG A 284 19.13 -20.27 -27.44
N GLY A 285 20.03 -21.17 -27.08
CA GLY A 285 20.71 -22.07 -28.04
C GLY A 285 22.23 -21.97 -28.02
N LYS A 286 22.78 -20.85 -27.53
CA LYS A 286 24.24 -20.72 -27.33
C LYS A 286 24.73 -21.67 -26.24
N ALA A 287 25.94 -22.22 -26.35
CA ALA A 287 26.55 -23.05 -25.30
C ALA A 287 26.66 -22.26 -23.99
N ARG A 288 26.60 -22.92 -22.82
CA ARG A 288 26.61 -22.24 -21.49
C ARG A 288 27.78 -21.26 -21.31
N ARG A 289 28.93 -21.56 -21.90
CA ARG A 289 30.14 -20.72 -21.88
C ARG A 289 29.99 -19.40 -22.65
N LEU A 290 29.10 -19.38 -23.65
CA LEU A 290 28.78 -18.23 -24.51
C LEU A 290 27.58 -17.42 -23.99
N ARG A 291 27.03 -17.78 -22.81
CA ARG A 291 25.92 -17.08 -22.13
C ARG A 291 26.43 -16.20 -20.99
N ALA A 292 27.53 -15.49 -21.21
CA ALA A 292 28.08 -14.60 -20.20
C ALA A 292 27.01 -13.59 -19.75
N GLY A 293 26.77 -13.49 -18.44
CA GLY A 293 25.76 -12.59 -17.87
C GLY A 293 24.31 -13.08 -17.93
N TRP A 294 24.04 -14.34 -18.29
CA TRP A 294 22.68 -14.91 -18.32
C TRP A 294 22.58 -16.24 -17.58
N GLU A 295 21.58 -16.38 -16.71
CA GLU A 295 21.30 -17.65 -16.02
C GLU A 295 19.86 -18.14 -16.23
N LYS A 296 19.73 -19.43 -16.58
CA LYS A 296 18.45 -20.12 -16.63
C LYS A 296 18.04 -20.57 -15.24
N CYS A 297 16.93 -20.04 -14.73
CA CYS A 297 16.39 -20.43 -13.44
C CYS A 297 15.89 -21.89 -13.46
N ARG A 298 16.33 -22.73 -12.51
CA ARG A 298 15.84 -24.12 -12.37
C ARG A 298 14.36 -24.24 -11.99
N GLY A 299 13.78 -23.19 -11.39
CA GLY A 299 12.39 -23.21 -10.91
C GLY A 299 11.38 -22.78 -11.98
N CYS A 300 11.57 -21.61 -12.58
CA CYS A 300 10.67 -21.06 -13.59
C CYS A 300 11.13 -21.26 -15.04
N ALA A 301 12.32 -21.82 -15.26
CA ALA A 301 12.95 -22.01 -16.57
C ALA A 301 13.24 -20.72 -17.37
N ALA A 302 12.93 -19.53 -16.82
CA ALA A 302 13.21 -18.24 -17.43
C ALA A 302 14.72 -17.98 -17.53
N PHE A 303 15.13 -17.36 -18.63
CA PHE A 303 16.46 -16.78 -18.79
C PHE A 303 16.41 -15.35 -18.28
N LEU A 304 17.17 -15.03 -17.23
CA LEU A 304 17.26 -13.66 -16.72
C LEU A 304 18.73 -13.21 -16.69
N PRO A 305 18.98 -11.90 -16.76
CA PRO A 305 20.32 -11.36 -16.64
C PRO A 305 20.88 -11.56 -15.23
N THR A 306 22.15 -11.95 -15.12
CA THR A 306 22.84 -12.16 -13.84
C THR A 306 23.13 -10.85 -13.11
N SER A 307 23.30 -9.75 -13.84
CA SER A 307 23.49 -8.40 -13.29
C SER A 307 22.30 -7.92 -12.47
N SER A 308 21.12 -8.44 -12.80
CA SER A 308 19.83 -7.95 -12.33
C SER A 308 19.09 -9.01 -11.52
N ALA A 309 19.75 -10.04 -10.99
CA ALA A 309 19.13 -10.97 -10.06
C ALA A 309 20.17 -11.68 -9.20
N VAL A 310 20.00 -11.67 -7.88
CA VAL A 310 20.78 -12.54 -7.00
C VAL A 310 20.20 -13.95 -7.09
N TYR A 311 20.96 -14.86 -7.69
CA TYR A 311 20.57 -16.26 -7.82
C TYR A 311 21.04 -17.06 -6.60
N ILE A 312 20.14 -17.88 -6.05
CA ILE A 312 20.47 -18.83 -4.99
C ILE A 312 20.29 -20.24 -5.54
N ASN A 313 21.36 -21.02 -5.64
CA ASN A 313 21.35 -22.37 -6.22
C ASN A 313 20.73 -22.42 -7.64
N GLN A 314 21.09 -21.47 -8.52
CA GLN A 314 20.53 -21.33 -9.88
C GLN A 314 19.01 -21.13 -9.90
N ARG A 315 18.44 -20.50 -8.86
CA ARG A 315 17.03 -20.11 -8.80
C ARG A 315 16.93 -18.60 -8.62
N CYS A 316 16.01 -17.99 -9.38
CA CYS A 316 15.71 -16.56 -9.26
C CYS A 316 15.09 -16.24 -7.89
N PRO A 317 15.06 -14.96 -7.46
CA PRO A 317 14.53 -14.56 -6.16
C PRO A 317 13.08 -15.00 -5.87
N ASN A 318 12.25 -15.24 -6.90
CA ASN A 318 10.91 -15.81 -6.72
C ASN A 318 10.90 -17.32 -6.47
N CYS A 319 11.79 -18.07 -7.14
CA CYS A 319 11.85 -19.53 -7.07
C CYS A 319 12.82 -20.07 -6.02
N ALA A 320 13.74 -19.24 -5.54
CA ALA A 320 14.58 -19.53 -4.41
C ALA A 320 13.67 -19.72 -3.20
N ALA A 321 13.40 -20.97 -2.81
CA ALA A 321 12.65 -21.25 -1.61
C ALA A 321 13.44 -20.70 -0.42
N ASP A 322 12.76 -20.09 0.55
CA ASP A 322 13.30 -20.09 1.89
C ASP A 322 13.51 -21.56 2.23
N ARG A 323 14.75 -22.00 2.44
CA ARG A 323 14.95 -23.17 3.27
C ARG A 323 14.22 -22.78 4.55
N LYS A 324 13.06 -23.39 4.84
CA LYS A 324 12.41 -23.23 6.15
C LYS A 324 13.41 -23.78 7.16
N TRP A 325 14.34 -22.94 7.62
CA TRP A 325 15.25 -23.29 8.69
C TRP A 325 14.39 -23.69 9.88
N GLY A 326 14.82 -24.77 10.53
CA GLY A 326 14.11 -25.34 11.66
C GLY A 326 13.00 -26.33 11.35
N LYS A 327 12.41 -26.45 10.14
CA LYS A 327 11.34 -27.46 9.90
C LYS A 327 11.92 -28.81 9.45
N HIS A 328 11.92 -29.77 10.38
CA HIS A 328 12.41 -31.13 10.17
C HIS A 328 11.24 -32.13 10.08
N THR A 329 11.43 -33.23 9.35
CA THR A 329 10.48 -34.34 9.27
C THR A 329 11.17 -35.60 9.74
N CYS A 330 10.60 -36.28 10.73
CA CYS A 330 11.24 -37.44 11.35
C CYS A 330 11.18 -38.62 10.38
N LEU A 331 12.31 -39.29 10.12
CA LEU A 331 12.33 -40.45 9.24
C LEU A 331 11.53 -41.63 9.81
N ARG A 332 11.49 -41.77 11.15
CA ARG A 332 10.84 -42.87 11.87
C ARG A 332 9.33 -42.67 12.00
N CYS A 333 8.89 -41.56 12.61
CA CYS A 333 7.47 -41.32 12.90
C CYS A 333 6.78 -40.36 11.92
N LYS A 334 7.50 -39.87 10.89
CA LYS A 334 7.03 -38.89 9.88
C LYS A 334 6.49 -37.57 10.44
N ARG A 335 6.58 -37.35 11.77
CA ARG A 335 6.15 -36.12 12.43
C ARG A 335 7.05 -34.95 12.03
N LYS A 336 6.43 -33.83 11.70
CA LYS A 336 7.13 -32.56 11.43
C LYS A 336 7.32 -31.81 12.75
N TRP A 337 8.52 -31.30 13.01
CA TRP A 337 8.79 -30.44 14.15
C TRP A 337 9.63 -29.24 13.73
N SER A 338 9.52 -28.15 14.50
CA SER A 338 10.30 -26.94 14.31
C SER A 338 11.26 -26.73 15.48
N GLU A 339 12.56 -26.61 15.19
CA GLU A 339 13.57 -26.16 16.16
C GLU A 339 14.04 -24.76 15.77
N ASN A 340 13.90 -23.80 16.69
CA ASN A 340 14.45 -22.45 16.55
C ASN A 340 15.90 -22.49 17.06
N SER A 341 16.87 -22.88 16.21
CA SER A 341 18.29 -22.72 16.53
C SER A 341 18.89 -21.64 15.64
N ALA A 342 19.53 -20.65 16.26
CA ALA A 342 20.13 -19.48 15.61
C ALA A 342 21.41 -19.79 14.82
N GLU A 343 21.85 -21.05 14.75
CA GLU A 343 23.09 -21.45 14.08
C GLU A 343 22.82 -22.48 12.98
N GLU A 344 23.64 -22.41 11.92
CA GLU A 344 23.63 -23.28 10.73
C GLU A 344 23.89 -24.75 11.11
N GLN A 345 22.91 -25.43 11.69
CA GLN A 345 23.04 -26.85 12.02
C GLN A 345 22.35 -27.74 11.00
N ILE A 346 23.08 -28.82 10.67
CA ILE A 346 22.75 -29.91 9.75
C ILE A 346 21.33 -30.45 10.01
N ARG A 347 20.60 -30.81 8.94
CA ARG A 347 19.25 -31.40 9.05
C ARG A 347 19.23 -32.61 9.99
N LYS A 348 18.60 -32.48 11.16
CA LYS A 348 18.30 -33.61 12.05
C LYS A 348 17.29 -34.56 11.40
N ARG A 349 17.63 -35.86 11.40
CA ARG A 349 16.86 -36.94 10.76
C ARG A 349 15.76 -37.52 11.67
N PHE A 350 15.91 -37.39 12.97
CA PHE A 350 15.00 -37.93 14.00
C PHE A 350 14.52 -36.81 14.93
N CYS A 351 13.25 -36.83 15.32
CA CYS A 351 12.72 -35.87 16.28
C CYS A 351 13.21 -36.19 17.71
N PRO A 352 13.14 -35.25 18.67
CA PRO A 352 13.56 -35.47 20.05
C PRO A 352 12.93 -36.71 20.71
N ASN A 353 11.67 -37.03 20.36
CA ASN A 353 10.95 -38.20 20.88
C ASN A 353 11.31 -39.53 20.18
N CYS A 354 12.05 -39.49 19.08
CA CYS A 354 12.48 -40.69 18.35
C CYS A 354 14.01 -40.79 18.28
N ARG A 355 14.70 -39.97 19.06
CA ARG A 355 16.15 -39.93 19.14
C ARG A 355 16.68 -41.04 20.02
#